data_AF-A0A2C6AGE5-F1
#
_entry.id   AF-A0A2C6AGE5-F1
#
_cell.length_a   1.000
_cell.length_b   1.000
_cell.length_c   1.000
_cell.angle_alpha   90.00
_cell.angle_beta   90.00
_cell.angle_gamma   90.00
#
_symmetry.space_group_name_H-M   'P 1'
#
loop_
_entity.id
_entity.type
_entity.pdbx_description
1 polymer ?
#
loop_
_entity_poly.entity_id
_entity_poly.type
_entity_poly.pdbx_seq_one_letter_code
_entity_poly.pdbx_strand_id
1 'polypeptide(L)'
;MATAPCSHHYCAKEIEFSTADRVYCHRPDCSTFVPPEFVQAGVATCPNCNAATCVACKDTEHGADNCPQDGALQEVLRVARESGWQQCKSCNRLVELTVGCYHMTCLCRAQFCYLCGEPWKTCGCPIWDDNRLLSRAQNLVDRDHRNAQLEMEARAQLIRDAADDLQQNHECERHRWRSLCGEYQCDECGDEMPSFIYECSRCHILACRRCRFNRL
;
A
#
# COMPACT_ATOMS: atom_id res chain seq x y z
N MET A 1 19.38 21.84 22.80
CA MET A 1 19.74 20.45 22.44
C MET A 1 19.97 20.44 20.93
N ALA A 2 21.24 20.45 20.51
CA ALA A 2 21.59 20.43 19.09
C ALA A 2 21.39 19.01 18.56
N THR A 3 20.51 18.85 17.58
CA THR A 3 20.37 17.60 16.82
C THR A 3 21.71 17.31 16.12
N ALA A 4 22.25 16.12 16.32
CA ALA A 4 23.47 15.71 15.63
C ALA A 4 23.25 15.80 14.11
N PRO A 5 24.23 16.31 13.32
CA PRO A 5 24.09 16.36 11.88
C PRO A 5 24.02 14.92 11.36
N CYS A 6 22.89 14.61 10.74
CA CYS A 6 22.73 13.38 9.99
C CYS A 6 23.85 13.32 8.92
N SER A 7 24.55 12.19 8.81
CA SER A 7 25.62 12.03 7.81
C SER A 7 25.04 12.32 6.42
N HIS A 8 25.73 13.09 5.57
CA HIS A 8 25.19 13.57 4.28
C HIS A 8 24.50 12.47 3.44
N HIS A 9 25.02 11.23 3.47
CA HIS A 9 24.41 10.08 2.79
C HIS A 9 23.03 9.70 3.33
N TYR A 10 22.83 9.77 4.64
CA TYR A 10 21.59 9.37 5.29
C TYR A 10 20.48 10.40 5.05
N CYS A 11 20.80 11.69 4.98
CA CYS A 11 19.80 12.74 4.80
C CYS A 11 19.32 12.83 3.35
N ALA A 12 20.23 12.60 2.38
CA ALA A 12 19.84 12.48 0.98
C ALA A 12 18.87 11.30 0.77
N LYS A 13 19.10 10.17 1.44
CA LYS A 13 18.17 9.04 1.44
C LYS A 13 16.86 9.37 2.15
N GLU A 14 16.88 10.10 3.26
CA GLU A 14 15.65 10.53 3.92
C GLU A 14 14.76 11.38 3.00
N ILE A 15 15.32 12.33 2.25
CA ILE A 15 14.59 13.15 1.28
C ILE A 15 14.05 12.29 0.13
N GLU A 16 14.87 11.40 -0.43
CA GLU A 16 14.44 10.44 -1.44
C GLU A 16 13.21 9.64 -0.97
N PHE A 17 13.32 8.97 0.18
CA PHE A 17 12.26 8.09 0.70
C PHE A 17 11.03 8.84 1.23
N SER A 18 11.12 10.14 1.52
CA SER A 18 9.98 10.99 1.89
C SER A 18 9.32 11.69 0.71
N THR A 19 9.96 11.74 -0.46
CA THR A 19 9.38 12.30 -1.69
C THR A 19 8.31 11.36 -2.26
N ALA A 20 7.09 11.87 -2.49
CA ALA A 20 5.94 11.08 -2.92
C ALA A 20 6.07 10.56 -4.37
N ASP A 21 6.27 11.45 -5.35
CA ASP A 21 6.54 11.11 -6.75
C ASP A 21 8.02 11.35 -7.07
N ARG A 22 8.85 10.33 -6.79
CA ARG A 22 10.29 10.41 -7.03
C ARG A 22 10.59 10.44 -8.51
N VAL A 23 11.52 11.31 -8.90
CA VAL A 23 12.09 11.33 -10.25
C VAL A 23 13.56 10.93 -10.14
N TYR A 24 13.98 10.04 -11.02
CA TYR A 24 15.37 9.64 -11.18
C TYR A 24 15.86 10.13 -12.55
N CYS A 25 17.15 10.38 -12.68
CA CYS A 25 17.74 10.70 -13.97
C CYS A 25 17.46 9.57 -14.98
N HIS A 26 16.93 9.92 -16.17
CA HIS A 26 16.62 8.94 -17.22
C HIS A 26 17.86 8.18 -17.72
N ARG A 27 19.06 8.76 -17.56
CA ARG A 27 20.33 8.14 -17.95
C ARG A 27 20.59 6.87 -17.11
N PRO A 28 20.62 5.67 -17.71
CA PRO A 28 20.77 4.42 -16.97
C PRO A 28 22.10 4.27 -16.21
N ASP A 29 23.15 4.95 -16.68
CA ASP A 29 24.46 5.02 -16.04
C ASP A 29 24.49 5.97 -14.84
N CYS A 30 23.55 6.93 -14.78
CA CYS A 30 23.48 7.92 -13.71
C CYS A 30 22.44 7.52 -12.64
N SER A 31 21.18 7.31 -13.06
CA SER A 31 20.01 6.96 -12.24
C SER A 31 19.93 7.67 -10.88
N THR A 32 20.50 8.87 -10.78
CA THR A 32 20.58 9.62 -9.53
C THR A 32 19.19 10.19 -9.23
N PHE A 33 18.75 10.06 -7.98
CA PHE A 33 17.52 10.70 -7.51
C PHE A 33 17.63 12.21 -7.72
N VAL A 34 16.60 12.82 -8.31
CA VAL A 34 16.52 14.26 -8.55
C VAL A 34 15.60 14.86 -7.48
N PRO A 35 16.14 15.61 -6.50
CA PRO A 35 15.33 16.21 -5.46
C PRO A 35 14.30 17.22 -6.02
N PRO A 36 13.15 17.42 -5.34
CA PRO A 36 12.09 18.32 -5.82
C PRO A 36 12.55 19.76 -6.13
N GLU A 37 13.58 20.26 -5.44
CA GLU A 37 14.13 21.60 -5.72
C GLU A 37 14.81 21.74 -7.09
N PHE A 38 15.16 20.62 -7.73
CA PHE A 38 15.69 20.59 -9.10
C PHE A 38 14.62 20.29 -10.15
N VAL A 39 13.35 20.31 -9.75
CA VAL A 39 12.20 20.13 -10.63
C VAL A 39 11.53 21.47 -10.91
N GLN A 40 11.50 21.86 -12.18
CA GLN A 40 10.87 23.11 -12.63
C GLN A 40 10.06 22.87 -13.89
N ALA A 41 8.82 23.36 -13.91
CA ALA A 41 7.92 23.30 -15.07
C ALA A 41 7.79 21.90 -15.72
N GLY A 42 7.78 20.83 -14.90
CA GLY A 42 7.67 19.45 -15.39
C GLY A 42 8.97 18.84 -15.91
N VAL A 43 10.11 19.50 -15.69
CA VAL A 43 11.45 19.00 -16.03
C VAL A 43 12.29 18.85 -14.76
N ALA A 44 12.89 17.70 -14.60
CA ALA A 44 13.81 17.38 -13.51
C ALA A 44 15.26 17.41 -14.02
N THR A 45 16.06 18.34 -13.51
CA THR A 45 17.47 18.50 -13.92
C THR A 45 18.37 17.74 -12.95
N CYS A 46 19.10 16.74 -13.45
CA CYS A 46 19.94 15.91 -12.59
C CYS A 46 21.12 16.72 -12.01
N PRO A 47 21.31 16.77 -10.67
CA PRO A 47 22.41 17.53 -10.06
C PRO A 47 23.80 16.90 -10.28
N ASN A 48 23.87 15.66 -10.76
CA ASN A 48 25.12 14.92 -11.00
C ASN A 48 25.63 15.04 -12.44
N CYS A 49 24.74 14.86 -13.42
CA CYS A 49 25.12 14.85 -14.85
C CYS A 49 24.44 15.93 -15.71
N ASN A 50 23.65 16.81 -15.09
CA ASN A 50 22.87 17.88 -15.73
C ASN A 50 21.88 17.43 -16.83
N ALA A 51 21.63 16.12 -16.95
CA ALA A 51 20.62 15.62 -17.88
C ALA A 51 19.21 16.03 -17.42
N ALA A 52 18.41 16.51 -18.38
CA ALA A 52 17.01 16.87 -18.16
C ALA A 52 16.12 15.64 -18.37
N THR A 53 15.21 15.41 -17.42
CA THR A 53 14.26 14.29 -17.42
C THR A 53 12.84 14.84 -17.37
N CYS A 54 11.95 14.36 -18.23
CA CYS A 54 10.54 14.71 -18.15
C CYS A 54 9.93 14.11 -16.88
N VAL A 55 9.26 14.91 -16.07
CA VAL A 55 8.60 14.45 -14.82
C VAL A 55 7.39 13.57 -15.11
N ALA A 56 6.76 13.72 -16.28
CA ALA A 56 5.55 12.99 -16.64
C ALA A 56 5.85 11.56 -17.11
N CYS A 57 6.71 11.38 -18.12
CA CYS A 57 7.05 10.06 -18.67
C CYS A 57 8.32 9.44 -18.04
N LYS A 58 9.06 10.21 -17.23
CA LYS A 58 10.35 9.82 -16.62
C LYS A 58 11.48 9.50 -17.63
N ASP A 59 11.28 9.84 -18.91
CA ASP A 59 12.26 9.73 -19.98
C ASP A 59 13.00 11.07 -20.21
N THR A 60 13.84 11.13 -21.22
CA THR A 60 14.54 12.35 -21.65
C THR A 60 13.58 13.51 -21.91
N GLU A 61 14.03 14.73 -21.62
CA GLU A 61 13.24 15.93 -21.86
C GLU A 61 12.92 16.09 -23.36
N HIS A 62 11.65 16.38 -23.67
CA HIS A 62 11.13 16.42 -25.05
C HIS A 62 10.20 17.62 -25.30
N GLY A 63 10.17 18.62 -24.42
CA GLY A 63 9.21 19.72 -24.43
C GLY A 63 7.82 19.31 -23.93
N ALA A 64 7.04 20.28 -23.45
CA ALA A 64 5.73 20.05 -22.83
C ALA A 64 4.71 19.40 -23.78
N ASP A 65 4.74 19.76 -25.07
CA ASP A 65 3.73 19.34 -26.06
C ASP A 65 4.04 18.01 -26.75
N ASN A 66 5.28 17.50 -26.65
CA ASN A 66 5.68 16.24 -27.30
C ASN A 66 5.84 15.08 -26.32
N CYS A 67 5.21 15.16 -25.14
CA CYS A 67 5.21 14.03 -24.22
C CYS A 67 4.56 12.83 -24.90
N PRO A 68 5.30 11.75 -25.19
CA PRO A 68 4.72 10.60 -25.85
C PRO A 68 3.61 10.08 -24.96
N GLN A 69 2.42 9.89 -25.55
CA GLN A 69 1.42 9.05 -24.90
C GLN A 69 2.02 7.66 -24.81
N ASP A 70 2.48 7.31 -23.63
CA ASP A 70 3.03 5.99 -23.36
C ASP A 70 1.90 4.97 -23.49
N GLY A 71 1.81 4.33 -24.66
CA GLY A 71 0.84 3.28 -24.93
C GLY A 71 0.98 2.11 -23.97
N ALA A 72 2.19 1.83 -23.48
CA ALA A 72 2.41 0.80 -22.48
C ALA A 72 1.83 1.21 -21.12
N LEU A 73 1.99 2.48 -20.72
CA LEU A 73 1.32 3.01 -19.53
C LEU A 73 -0.20 2.93 -19.65
N GLN A 74 -0.77 3.30 -20.80
CA GLN A 74 -2.23 3.19 -21.02
C GLN A 74 -2.72 1.75 -20.92
N GLU A 75 -1.95 0.80 -21.44
CA GLU A 75 -2.26 -0.61 -21.36
C GLU A 75 -2.18 -1.13 -19.91
N VAL A 76 -1.16 -0.72 -19.15
CA VAL A 76 -1.07 -1.03 -17.71
C VAL A 76 -2.26 -0.45 -16.94
N LEU A 77 -2.69 0.77 -17.24
CA LEU A 77 -3.88 1.39 -16.63
C LEU A 77 -5.18 0.71 -17.06
N ARG A 78 -5.25 0.14 -18.26
CA ARG A 78 -6.38 -0.69 -18.71
C ARG A 78 -6.45 -1.97 -17.88
N VAL A 79 -5.34 -2.70 -17.79
CA VAL A 79 -5.24 -3.92 -16.97
C VAL A 79 -5.55 -3.63 -15.51
N ALA A 80 -5.03 -2.53 -14.96
CA ALA A 80 -5.32 -2.11 -13.59
C ALA A 80 -6.83 -1.94 -13.33
N ARG A 81 -7.55 -1.29 -14.25
CA ARG A 81 -9.01 -1.11 -14.13
C ARG A 81 -9.75 -2.45 -14.21
N GLU A 82 -9.33 -3.35 -15.09
CA GLU A 82 -9.94 -4.68 -15.23
C GLU A 82 -9.70 -5.56 -14.00
N SER A 83 -8.52 -5.46 -13.39
CA SER A 83 -8.17 -6.13 -12.14
C SER A 83 -8.72 -5.42 -10.89
N GLY A 84 -9.37 -4.26 -11.04
CA GLY A 84 -9.88 -3.46 -9.93
C GLY A 84 -8.80 -2.78 -9.08
N TRP A 85 -7.55 -2.72 -9.54
CA TRP A 85 -6.46 -2.03 -8.87
C TRP A 85 -6.69 -0.52 -8.85
N GLN A 86 -6.37 0.11 -7.72
CA GLN A 86 -6.54 1.55 -7.54
C GLN A 86 -5.20 2.29 -7.67
N GLN A 87 -5.21 3.42 -8.36
CA GLN A 87 -4.06 4.30 -8.46
C GLN A 87 -4.03 5.31 -7.30
N CYS A 88 -2.91 5.37 -6.59
CA CYS A 88 -2.68 6.42 -5.60
C CYS A 88 -2.47 7.76 -6.32
N LYS A 89 -3.40 8.71 -6.17
CA LYS A 89 -3.32 10.04 -6.81
C LYS A 89 -2.13 10.89 -6.36
N SER A 90 -1.49 10.54 -5.24
CA SER A 90 -0.33 11.27 -4.72
C SER A 90 1.02 10.83 -5.32
N CYS A 91 1.15 9.57 -5.76
CA CYS A 91 2.41 9.04 -6.29
C CYS A 91 2.26 8.17 -7.55
N ASN A 92 1.06 8.08 -8.09
CA ASN A 92 0.68 7.32 -9.28
C ASN A 92 0.92 5.80 -9.22
N ARG A 93 1.32 5.26 -8.07
CA ARG A 93 1.48 3.81 -7.86
C ARG A 93 0.13 3.11 -7.90
N LEU A 94 0.07 1.97 -8.59
CA LEU A 94 -1.06 1.05 -8.56
C LEU A 94 -1.02 0.21 -7.28
N VAL A 95 -2.18 0.06 -6.66
CA VAL A 95 -2.35 -0.62 -5.37
C VAL A 95 -3.50 -1.62 -5.50
N GLU A 96 -3.25 -2.83 -5.00
CA GLU A 96 -4.25 -3.89 -4.90
C GLU A 96 -4.76 -3.97 -3.46
N LEU A 97 -6.05 -4.32 -3.30
CA LEU A 97 -6.67 -4.58 -2.01
C LEU A 97 -7.09 -6.06 -1.95
N THR A 98 -6.27 -6.87 -1.29
CA THR A 98 -6.50 -8.30 -1.11
C THR A 98 -7.49 -8.58 0.03
N VAL A 99 -7.29 -7.92 1.18
CA VAL A 99 -8.10 -8.08 2.39
C VAL A 99 -8.32 -6.75 3.08
N GLY A 100 -9.41 -6.64 3.86
CA GLY A 100 -9.68 -5.47 4.69
C GLY A 100 -10.67 -4.46 4.08
N CYS A 101 -10.81 -3.34 4.79
CA CYS A 101 -11.68 -2.23 4.42
C CYS A 101 -11.10 -1.40 3.26
N TYR A 102 -11.88 -0.47 2.73
CA TYR A 102 -11.47 0.43 1.66
C TYR A 102 -10.54 1.57 2.09
N HIS A 103 -10.10 1.60 3.35
CA HIS A 103 -9.01 2.49 3.80
C HIS A 103 -7.68 1.95 3.32
N MET A 104 -7.01 2.69 2.43
CA MET A 104 -5.70 2.32 1.92
C MET A 104 -4.64 3.31 2.38
N THR A 105 -3.48 2.81 2.80
CA THR A 105 -2.27 3.61 3.05
C THR A 105 -1.23 3.26 2.00
N CYS A 106 -0.92 4.19 1.10
CA CYS A 106 0.13 3.97 0.10
C CYS A 106 1.52 3.98 0.77
N LEU A 107 2.52 3.40 0.11
CA LEU A 107 3.94 3.54 0.50
C LEU A 107 4.45 5.00 0.52
N CYS A 108 3.78 5.94 -0.18
CA CYS A 108 4.05 7.37 -0.06
C CYS A 108 3.37 8.02 1.17
N ARG A 109 2.72 7.22 2.02
CA ARG A 109 1.93 7.60 3.21
C ARG A 109 0.61 8.31 2.95
N ALA A 110 0.26 8.58 1.69
CA ALA A 110 -1.08 9.07 1.37
C ALA A 110 -2.13 8.02 1.76
N GLN A 111 -3.15 8.46 2.49
CA GLN A 111 -4.30 7.65 2.85
C GLN A 111 -5.49 8.01 1.95
N PHE A 112 -6.11 7.01 1.33
CA PHE A 112 -7.17 7.23 0.35
C PHE A 112 -8.22 6.12 0.40
N CYS A 113 -9.40 6.41 -0.14
CA CYS A 113 -10.45 5.41 -0.35
C CYS A 113 -10.13 4.57 -1.58
N TYR A 114 -10.08 3.25 -1.43
CA TYR A 114 -9.77 2.33 -2.53
C TYR A 114 -10.79 2.42 -3.68
N LEU A 115 -12.08 2.68 -3.39
CA LEU A 115 -13.13 2.73 -4.41
C LEU A 115 -13.02 3.95 -5.34
N CYS A 116 -12.71 5.13 -4.80
CA CYS A 116 -12.76 6.39 -5.56
C CYS A 116 -11.42 7.12 -5.67
N GLY A 117 -10.42 6.70 -4.88
CA GLY A 117 -9.08 7.30 -4.85
C GLY A 117 -9.03 8.67 -4.17
N GLU A 118 -10.13 9.17 -3.60
CA GLU A 118 -10.15 10.40 -2.83
C GLU A 118 -9.45 10.25 -1.47
N PRO A 119 -8.94 11.34 -0.88
CA PRO A 119 -8.36 11.30 0.46
C PRO A 119 -9.29 10.62 1.48
N TRP A 120 -8.73 9.84 2.40
CA TRP A 120 -9.54 9.08 3.34
C TRP A 120 -10.49 9.99 4.15
N LYS A 121 -11.74 9.54 4.35
CA LYS A 121 -12.83 10.28 5.01
C LYS A 121 -13.34 11.54 4.30
N THR A 122 -12.97 11.79 3.03
CA THR A 122 -13.54 12.91 2.24
C THR A 122 -14.66 12.48 1.29
N CYS A 123 -14.94 11.18 1.17
CA CYS A 123 -15.99 10.62 0.33
C CYS A 123 -17.07 9.89 1.15
N GLY A 124 -18.28 9.76 0.58
CA GLY A 124 -19.38 8.97 1.15
C GLY A 124 -19.39 7.49 0.75
N CYS A 125 -18.27 6.95 0.28
CA CYS A 125 -18.16 5.53 -0.08
C CYS A 125 -18.34 4.63 1.15
N PRO A 126 -18.86 3.40 0.98
CA PRO A 126 -18.90 2.44 2.08
C PRO A 126 -17.47 2.14 2.57
N ILE A 127 -17.36 1.74 3.84
CA ILE A 127 -16.07 1.39 4.45
C ILE A 127 -15.63 -0.01 4.02
N TRP A 128 -16.58 -0.93 3.83
CA TRP A 128 -16.34 -2.33 3.50
C TRP A 128 -17.12 -2.74 2.27
N ASP A 129 -16.59 -3.78 1.60
CA ASP A 129 -17.39 -4.63 0.73
C ASP A 129 -18.06 -5.70 1.59
N ASP A 130 -19.38 -5.88 1.47
CA ASP A 130 -20.12 -6.82 2.30
C ASP A 130 -19.66 -8.26 2.10
N ASN A 131 -19.38 -8.67 0.86
CA ASN A 131 -18.92 -10.02 0.57
C ASN A 131 -17.51 -10.27 1.11
N ARG A 132 -16.60 -9.30 0.96
CA ARG A 132 -15.25 -9.39 1.53
C ARG A 132 -15.28 -9.41 3.06
N LEU A 133 -16.13 -8.59 3.67
CA LEU A 133 -16.29 -8.54 5.12
C LEU A 133 -16.76 -9.91 5.65
N LEU A 134 -17.81 -10.47 5.05
CA LEU A 134 -18.33 -11.77 5.46
C LEU A 134 -17.34 -12.90 5.19
N SER A 135 -16.67 -12.91 4.04
CA SER A 135 -15.62 -13.88 3.73
C SER A 135 -14.47 -13.79 4.73
N ARG A 136 -14.04 -12.58 5.10
CA ARG A 136 -13.00 -12.39 6.12
C ARG A 136 -13.48 -12.87 7.49
N ALA A 137 -14.70 -12.54 7.90
CA ALA A 137 -15.28 -12.99 9.16
C ALA A 137 -15.37 -14.51 9.25
N GLN A 138 -15.81 -15.17 8.17
CA GLN A 138 -15.80 -16.64 8.06
C GLN A 138 -14.39 -17.21 8.24
N ASN A 139 -13.41 -16.65 7.51
CA ASN A 139 -12.01 -17.07 7.64
C ASN A 139 -11.48 -16.91 9.07
N LEU A 140 -11.90 -15.89 9.82
CA LEU A 140 -11.53 -15.72 11.23
C LEU A 140 -12.14 -16.80 12.12
N VAL A 141 -13.42 -17.12 11.93
CA VAL A 141 -14.11 -18.17 12.68
C VAL A 141 -13.49 -19.54 12.37
N ASP A 142 -13.13 -19.79 11.12
CA ASP A 142 -12.59 -21.08 10.68
C ASP A 142 -11.13 -21.33 11.12
N ARG A 143 -10.42 -20.30 11.63
CA ARG A 143 -9.09 -20.49 12.25
C ARG A 143 -9.13 -21.43 13.45
N ASP A 144 -10.23 -21.43 14.21
CA ASP A 144 -10.44 -22.43 15.25
C ASP A 144 -11.22 -23.61 14.67
N HIS A 145 -10.51 -24.71 14.41
CA HIS A 145 -11.09 -25.92 13.82
C HIS A 145 -12.28 -26.48 14.62
N ARG A 146 -12.40 -26.15 15.92
CA ARG A 146 -13.54 -26.57 16.75
C ARG A 146 -14.85 -25.91 16.30
N ASN A 147 -14.76 -24.72 15.70
CA ASN A 147 -15.94 -24.00 15.22
C ASN A 147 -16.64 -24.71 14.05
N ALA A 148 -15.94 -25.61 13.35
CA ALA A 148 -16.53 -26.43 12.29
C ALA A 148 -17.59 -27.42 12.81
N GLN A 149 -17.56 -27.75 14.11
CA GLN A 149 -18.49 -28.70 14.75
C GLN A 149 -19.69 -28.01 15.41
N LEU A 150 -19.75 -26.68 15.38
CA LEU A 150 -20.85 -25.93 15.99
C LEU A 150 -22.14 -26.04 15.17
N GLU A 151 -23.27 -25.96 15.88
CA GLU A 151 -24.59 -25.80 15.27
C GLU A 151 -24.63 -24.59 14.33
N MET A 152 -25.45 -24.69 13.27
CA MET A 152 -25.48 -23.69 12.20
C MET A 152 -25.77 -22.27 12.72
N GLU A 153 -26.72 -22.13 13.64
CA GLU A 153 -27.10 -20.84 14.21
C GLU A 153 -26.00 -20.23 15.08
N ALA A 154 -25.35 -21.05 15.92
CA ALA A 154 -24.25 -20.61 16.76
C ALA A 154 -23.05 -20.18 15.92
N ARG A 155 -22.71 -20.94 14.87
CA ARG A 155 -21.64 -20.56 13.93
C ARG A 155 -21.99 -19.28 13.18
N ALA A 156 -23.24 -19.11 12.74
CA ALA A 156 -23.69 -17.89 12.08
C ALA A 156 -23.60 -16.66 13.01
N GLN A 157 -23.88 -16.83 14.31
CA GLN A 157 -23.70 -15.75 15.28
C GLN A 157 -22.23 -15.36 15.43
N LEU A 158 -21.31 -16.33 15.54
CA LEU A 158 -19.87 -16.04 15.60
C LEU A 158 -19.36 -15.30 14.36
N ILE A 159 -19.87 -15.65 13.17
CA ILE A 159 -19.53 -14.96 11.93
C ILE A 159 -20.02 -13.51 11.96
N ARG A 160 -21.23 -13.25 12.48
CA ARG A 160 -21.75 -11.89 12.66
C ARG A 160 -20.90 -11.09 13.65
N ASP A 161 -20.61 -11.67 14.82
CA ASP A 161 -19.80 -11.01 15.84
C ASP A 161 -18.40 -10.67 15.31
N ALA A 162 -17.79 -11.58 14.53
CA ALA A 162 -16.50 -11.35 13.88
C ALA A 162 -16.58 -10.26 12.78
N ALA A 163 -17.68 -10.19 12.03
CA ALA A 163 -17.88 -9.12 11.05
C ALA A 163 -18.04 -7.76 11.73
N ASP A 164 -18.80 -7.69 12.83
CA ASP A 164 -18.98 -6.48 13.62
C ASP A 164 -17.65 -6.00 14.24
N ASP A 165 -16.83 -6.93 14.75
CA ASP A 165 -15.49 -6.62 15.26
C ASP A 165 -14.58 -6.04 14.16
N LEU A 166 -14.57 -6.67 12.98
CA LEU A 166 -13.83 -6.15 11.81
C LEU A 166 -14.30 -4.75 11.41
N GLN A 167 -15.60 -4.49 11.41
CA GLN A 167 -16.16 -3.18 11.10
C GLN A 167 -15.83 -2.11 12.14
N GLN A 168 -15.66 -2.47 13.41
CA GLN A 168 -15.35 -1.51 14.48
C GLN A 168 -13.84 -1.26 14.60
N ASN A 169 -13.01 -2.28 14.32
CA ASN A 169 -11.57 -2.26 14.54
C ASN A 169 -10.73 -2.14 13.25
N HIS A 170 -11.35 -1.77 12.13
CA HIS A 170 -10.67 -1.66 10.82
C HIS A 170 -9.57 -0.58 10.77
N GLU A 171 -9.69 0.53 11.50
CA GLU A 171 -8.68 1.60 11.57
C GLU A 171 -7.57 1.28 12.60
N CYS A 172 -6.86 0.17 12.41
CA CYS A 172 -5.81 -0.24 13.35
C CYS A 172 -4.49 0.52 13.09
N GLU A 173 -4.33 1.70 13.67
CA GLU A 173 -3.11 2.52 13.56
C GLU A 173 -1.89 1.92 14.29
N ARG A 174 -2.12 1.11 15.33
CA ARG A 174 -1.06 0.49 16.13
C ARG A 174 -1.34 -0.99 16.34
N HIS A 175 -0.60 -1.82 15.63
CA HIS A 175 -0.72 -3.26 15.74
C HIS A 175 -0.04 -3.79 17.01
N ARG A 176 -0.81 -4.53 17.79
CA ARG A 176 -0.30 -5.39 18.86
C ARG A 176 -0.26 -6.82 18.35
N TRP A 177 0.93 -7.38 18.24
CA TRP A 177 1.15 -8.69 17.61
C TRP A 177 1.17 -9.82 18.63
N ARG A 178 0.44 -10.90 18.35
CA ARG A 178 0.61 -12.22 18.98
C ARG A 178 1.22 -13.18 17.98
N SER A 179 2.06 -14.11 18.43
CA SER A 179 2.60 -15.16 17.58
C SER A 179 1.65 -16.35 17.56
N LEU A 180 1.36 -16.86 16.38
CA LEU A 180 0.65 -18.12 16.16
C LEU A 180 1.64 -19.14 15.61
N CYS A 181 1.56 -20.38 16.08
CA CYS A 181 2.35 -21.50 15.55
C CYS A 181 1.50 -22.32 14.59
N GLY A 182 2.09 -22.74 13.48
CA GLY A 182 1.40 -23.49 12.43
C GLY A 182 1.70 -22.95 11.03
N GLU A 183 1.00 -23.52 10.06
CA GLU A 183 1.09 -23.16 8.65
C GLU A 183 0.05 -22.09 8.31
N TYR A 184 0.50 -20.96 7.77
CA TYR A 184 -0.35 -19.82 7.43
C TYR A 184 0.15 -19.10 6.19
N GLN A 185 -0.72 -18.34 5.52
CA GLN A 185 -0.32 -17.40 4.48
C GLN A 185 -0.28 -15.97 5.03
N CYS A 186 0.72 -15.19 4.64
CA CYS A 186 0.78 -13.76 4.97
C CYS A 186 -0.29 -12.98 4.18
N ASP A 187 -1.17 -12.24 4.87
CA ASP A 187 -2.22 -11.43 4.25
C ASP A 187 -1.65 -10.28 3.38
N GLU A 188 -0.41 -9.86 3.65
CA GLU A 188 0.24 -8.69 3.01
C GLU A 188 1.10 -9.05 1.79
N CYS A 189 1.85 -10.15 1.85
CA CYS A 189 2.76 -10.54 0.77
C CYS A 189 2.42 -11.87 0.09
N GLY A 190 1.44 -12.62 0.61
CA GLY A 190 1.07 -13.92 0.07
C GLY A 190 2.06 -15.05 0.36
N ASP A 191 3.20 -14.77 1.01
CA ASP A 191 4.20 -15.80 1.34
C ASP A 191 3.62 -16.84 2.32
N GLU A 192 3.89 -18.12 2.04
CA GLU A 192 3.56 -19.22 2.95
C GLU A 192 4.54 -19.28 4.13
N MET A 193 3.99 -19.30 5.34
CA MET A 193 4.68 -19.32 6.61
C MET A 193 4.48 -20.71 7.26
N PRO A 194 5.45 -21.63 7.16
CA PRO A 194 5.24 -23.03 7.55
C PRO A 194 5.28 -23.28 9.07
N SER A 195 5.83 -22.35 9.86
CA SER A 195 6.05 -22.59 11.30
C SER A 195 5.33 -21.61 12.20
N PHE A 196 5.27 -20.33 11.83
CA PHE A 196 4.62 -19.32 12.64
C PHE A 196 4.25 -18.08 11.84
N ILE A 197 3.27 -17.34 12.33
CA ILE A 197 2.87 -16.03 11.81
C ILE A 197 2.53 -15.08 12.95
N TYR A 198 2.41 -13.78 12.65
CA TYR A 198 1.96 -12.79 13.62
C TYR A 198 0.55 -12.35 13.31
N GLU A 199 -0.33 -12.43 14.30
CA GLU A 199 -1.69 -11.90 14.21
C GLU A 199 -1.80 -10.60 14.99
N CYS A 200 -2.44 -9.58 14.40
CA CYS A 200 -2.81 -8.39 15.15
C CYS A 200 -4.00 -8.68 16.06
N SER A 201 -3.91 -8.33 17.35
CA SER A 201 -4.97 -8.55 18.33
C SER A 201 -6.18 -7.61 18.20
N ARG A 202 -6.25 -6.77 17.16
CA ARG A 202 -7.35 -5.82 16.92
C ARG A 202 -7.98 -6.02 15.56
N CYS A 203 -7.20 -5.96 14.49
CA CYS A 203 -7.73 -6.14 13.12
C CYS A 203 -7.54 -7.56 12.58
N HIS A 204 -7.03 -8.49 13.38
CA HIS A 204 -6.85 -9.90 13.04
C HIS A 204 -6.01 -10.20 11.78
N ILE A 205 -5.28 -9.21 11.27
CA ILE A 205 -4.39 -9.39 10.12
C ILE A 205 -3.22 -10.31 10.48
N LEU A 206 -2.90 -11.23 9.56
CA LEU A 206 -1.77 -12.13 9.62
C LEU A 206 -0.61 -11.57 8.81
N ALA A 207 0.51 -11.29 9.47
CA ALA A 207 1.69 -10.74 8.83
C ALA A 207 2.92 -11.60 9.12
N CYS A 208 3.75 -11.83 8.10
CA CYS A 208 5.06 -12.41 8.28
C CYS A 208 5.99 -11.44 9.05
N ARG A 209 7.15 -11.93 9.48
CA ARG A 209 8.13 -11.12 10.23
C ARG A 209 8.52 -9.84 9.47
N ARG A 210 8.65 -9.90 8.14
CA ARG A 210 9.01 -8.74 7.31
C ARG A 210 7.86 -7.74 7.23
N CYS A 211 6.66 -8.22 6.86
CA CYS A 211 5.50 -7.36 6.66
C CYS A 211 5.08 -6.63 7.94
N ARG A 212 5.14 -7.26 9.12
CA ARG A 212 4.78 -6.57 10.37
C ARG A 212 5.65 -5.35 10.72
N PHE A 213 6.89 -5.28 10.20
CA PHE A 213 7.80 -4.16 10.42
C PHE A 213 7.73 -3.12 9.31
N ASN A 214 7.30 -3.52 8.12
CA ASN A 214 7.26 -2.68 6.92
C ASN A 214 5.83 -2.21 6.57
N ARG A 215 4.83 -2.58 7.38
CA ARG A 215 3.48 -2.04 7.34
C ARG A 215 3.54 -0.61 7.89
N LEU A 216 3.68 0.36 6.97
CA LEU A 216 3.69 1.79 7.26
C LEU A 216 2.30 2.28 7.67
#